data_AF-A0AA43ISA0-F1
#
_entry.id   AF-A0AA43ISA0-F1
#
_cell.length_a   1.000
_cell.length_b   1.000
_cell.length_c   1.000
_cell.angle_alpha   90.00
_cell.angle_beta   90.00
_cell.angle_gamma   90.00
#
_symmetry.space_group_name_H-M   'P 1'
#
loop_
_entity.id
_entity.type
_entity.pdbx_description
1 polymer ?
#
loop_
_entity_poly.entity_id
_entity_poly.type
_entity_poly.pdbx_seq_one_letter_code
_entity_poly.pdbx_strand_id
1 'polypeptide(L)'
;MSEDVYRGTRVRLPADVLRPFRVFVNGVQQEEGADFHVDGRTLVFERELKSEGQLGFWRWLSMSVGIAGTYRQNDSVDVAYQSGGKPVVAAKLPLEQI
;
A
#
# COMPACT_ATOMS: atom_id res chain seq x y z
N MET A 1 7.42 -4.77 28.96
CA MET A 1 7.39 -3.37 28.47
C MET A 1 7.07 -3.47 26.99
N SER A 2 5.84 -3.08 26.66
CA SER A 2 5.18 -3.03 25.33
C SER A 2 5.50 -4.16 24.33
N GLU A 3 4.67 -5.20 24.33
CA GLU A 3 4.41 -5.98 23.11
C GLU A 3 3.62 -5.11 22.13
N ASP A 4 4.30 -4.16 21.48
CA ASP A 4 3.82 -3.65 20.20
C ASP A 4 3.95 -4.83 19.23
N VAL A 5 2.86 -5.59 19.11
CA VAL A 5 2.72 -6.63 18.07
C VAL A 5 3.03 -5.92 16.76
N TYR A 6 4.19 -6.17 16.16
CA TYR A 6 4.62 -5.57 14.91
C TYR A 6 3.58 -5.89 13.84
N ARG A 7 2.66 -4.95 13.56
CA ARG A 7 1.66 -5.09 12.49
C ARG A 7 2.26 -4.53 11.22
N GLY A 8 2.81 -5.42 10.40
CA GLY A 8 3.44 -5.05 9.13
C GLY A 8 2.46 -5.20 7.97
N THR A 9 2.89 -4.80 6.77
CA THR A 9 2.14 -5.04 5.54
C THR A 9 3.01 -5.66 4.47
N ARG A 10 2.47 -6.66 3.78
CA ARG A 10 3.06 -7.31 2.61
C ARG A 10 2.32 -6.92 1.35
N VAL A 11 3.07 -6.70 0.28
CA VAL A 11 2.53 -6.40 -1.05
C VAL A 11 3.20 -7.29 -2.08
N ARG A 12 2.43 -8.17 -2.72
CA ARG A 12 2.97 -9.07 -3.75
C ARG A 12 3.15 -8.33 -5.07
N LEU A 13 4.35 -8.43 -5.62
CA LEU A 13 4.67 -7.91 -6.94
C LEU A 13 4.11 -8.83 -8.04
N PRO A 14 3.45 -8.28 -9.06
CA PRO A 14 3.15 -9.00 -10.28
C PRO A 14 4.40 -9.61 -10.92
N ALA A 15 4.21 -10.71 -11.67
CA ALA A 15 5.32 -11.51 -12.19
C ALA A 15 6.19 -10.78 -13.22
N ASP A 16 5.64 -9.76 -13.88
CA ASP A 16 6.29 -8.91 -14.87
C ASP A 16 7.06 -7.72 -14.26
N VAL A 17 6.92 -7.48 -12.95
CA VAL A 17 7.70 -6.47 -12.24
C VAL A 17 9.13 -6.99 -12.05
N LEU A 18 10.04 -6.41 -12.82
CA LEU A 18 11.47 -6.67 -12.72
C LEU A 18 12.21 -5.45 -12.19
N ARG A 19 13.36 -5.69 -11.56
CA ARG A 19 14.30 -4.65 -11.16
C ARG A 19 14.91 -3.99 -12.41
N PRO A 20 15.23 -2.69 -12.37
CA PRO A 20 14.92 -1.75 -11.30
C PRO A 20 13.44 -1.33 -11.30
N PHE A 21 12.90 -1.08 -10.11
CA PHE A 21 11.56 -0.51 -9.92
C PHE A 21 11.59 0.54 -8.81
N ARG A 22 10.57 1.40 -8.79
CA ARG A 22 10.33 2.39 -7.74
C ARG A 22 8.99 2.12 -7.09
N VAL A 23 8.96 2.20 -5.76
CA VAL A 23 7.75 1.98 -4.94
C VAL A 23 7.21 3.33 -4.48
N PHE A 24 5.90 3.47 -4.52
CA PHE A 24 5.19 4.65 -4.06
C PHE A 24 4.07 4.25 -3.12
N VAL A 25 3.94 4.95 -1.99
CA VAL A 25 2.79 4.86 -1.09
C VAL A 25 2.04 6.18 -1.23
N ASN A 26 0.78 6.13 -1.69
CA ASN A 26 -0.04 7.33 -1.91
C ASN A 26 0.64 8.41 -2.78
N GLY A 27 1.45 7.99 -3.75
CA GLY A 27 2.23 8.88 -4.62
C GLY A 27 3.56 9.38 -4.03
N VAL A 28 3.88 9.05 -2.78
CA VAL A 28 5.17 9.39 -2.15
C VAL A 28 6.15 8.24 -2.39
N GLN A 29 7.30 8.55 -3.01
CA GLN A 29 8.34 7.54 -3.26
C GLN A 29 8.85 6.98 -1.94
N GLN A 30 9.01 5.66 -1.88
CA GLN A 30 9.55 4.93 -0.73
C GLN A 30 10.95 4.41 -1.05
N GLU A 31 11.80 4.33 -0.03
CA GLU A 31 13.17 3.86 -0.15
C GLU A 31 13.35 2.42 0.36
N GLU A 32 13.94 1.54 -0.46
CA GLU A 32 14.27 0.17 -0.05
C GLU A 32 15.37 0.17 1.01
N GLY A 33 15.15 -0.58 2.10
CA GLY A 33 16.02 -0.62 3.28
C GLY A 33 15.63 0.38 4.37
N ALA A 34 14.90 1.45 4.03
CA ALA A 34 14.42 2.45 5.01
C ALA A 34 12.90 2.34 5.25
N ASP A 35 12.10 2.29 4.19
CA ASP A 35 10.64 2.24 4.28
C ASP A 35 10.07 0.82 4.09
N PHE A 36 10.76 -0.01 3.29
CA PHE A 36 10.38 -1.40 3.02
C PHE A 36 11.60 -2.24 2.66
N HIS A 37 11.48 -3.56 2.72
CA HIS A 37 12.46 -4.49 2.13
C HIS A 37 11.79 -5.43 1.13
N VAL A 38 12.59 -6.07 0.27
CA VAL A 38 12.10 -7.01 -0.73
C VAL A 38 12.44 -8.43 -0.30
N ASP A 39 11.41 -9.24 -0.08
CA ASP A 39 11.51 -10.68 0.17
C ASP A 39 10.99 -11.44 -1.07
N GLY A 40 11.92 -11.88 -1.92
CA GLY A 40 11.61 -12.51 -3.20
C GLY A 40 10.83 -11.59 -4.14
N ARG A 41 9.50 -11.78 -4.22
CA ARG A 41 8.56 -10.95 -5.01
C ARG A 41 7.57 -10.21 -4.12
N THR A 42 7.92 -9.99 -2.87
CA THR A 42 7.04 -9.35 -1.88
C THR A 42 7.74 -8.12 -1.32
N LEU A 43 7.08 -6.97 -1.37
CA LEU A 43 7.48 -5.80 -0.60
C LEU A 43 6.97 -5.99 0.82
N VAL A 44 7.84 -5.79 1.80
CA VAL A 44 7.51 -5.92 3.22
C VAL A 44 7.74 -4.59 3.90
N PHE A 45 6.66 -4.01 4.41
CA PHE A 45 6.63 -2.79 5.20
C PHE A 45 6.53 -3.16 6.67
N GLU A 46 7.32 -2.51 7.52
CA GLU A 46 7.26 -2.70 8.97
C GLU A 46 6.04 -1.98 9.61
N ARG A 47 5.34 -1.16 8.83
CA ARG A 47 4.13 -0.43 9.24
C ARG A 47 2.86 -1.02 8.63
N GLU A 48 1.75 -0.85 9.34
CA GLU A 48 0.41 -1.20 8.88
C GLU A 48 -0.05 -0.19 7.81
N LEU A 49 -0.25 -0.63 6.57
CA LEU A 49 -0.86 0.15 5.49
C LEU A 49 -2.31 -0.31 5.29
N LYS A 50 -3.27 0.61 5.28
CA LYS A 50 -4.71 0.27 5.23
C LYS A 50 -5.33 0.66 3.89
N SER A 51 -5.73 -0.33 3.10
CA SER A 51 -6.56 -0.09 1.92
C SER A 51 -8.02 -0.34 2.29
N GLU A 52 -8.87 0.70 2.28
CA GLU A 52 -10.32 0.48 2.37
C GLU A 52 -10.79 -0.13 1.03
N GLY A 53 -10.83 -1.47 0.98
CA GLY A 53 -11.55 -2.19 -0.08
C GLY A 53 -13.03 -1.82 0.00
N GLN A 54 -13.53 -1.12 -1.02
CA GLN A 54 -14.94 -0.98 -1.41
C GLN A 54 -16.00 -1.20 -0.30
N LEU A 55 -16.60 -0.14 0.29
CA LEU A 55 -17.93 -0.20 0.92
C LEU A 55 -18.50 1.22 1.05
N GLY A 56 -19.56 1.63 0.34
CA GLY A 56 -20.92 1.17 0.65
C GLY A 56 -21.47 1.76 1.97
N PHE A 57 -20.69 1.72 3.04
CA PHE A 57 -21.10 1.98 4.42
C PHE A 57 -21.17 3.47 4.78
N TRP A 58 -20.31 4.31 4.18
CA TRP A 58 -20.28 5.73 4.54
C TRP A 58 -21.14 6.64 3.66
N ARG A 59 -21.51 6.19 2.46
CA ARG A 59 -22.66 6.78 1.75
C ARG A 59 -23.97 6.51 2.51
N TRP A 60 -24.06 5.43 3.30
CA TRP A 60 -25.20 5.13 4.16
C TRP A 60 -25.19 5.93 5.48
N LEU A 61 -24.02 6.17 6.11
CA LEU A 61 -23.92 6.96 7.35
C LEU A 61 -23.98 8.48 7.16
N SER A 62 -23.46 9.05 6.06
CA SER A 62 -23.42 10.50 5.86
C SER A 62 -24.79 11.15 5.63
N MET A 63 -25.82 10.39 5.29
CA MET A 63 -27.20 10.92 5.23
C MET A 63 -27.78 11.20 6.63
N SER A 64 -27.14 10.74 7.71
CA SER A 64 -27.76 10.74 9.05
C SER A 64 -27.15 11.70 10.09
N VAL A 65 -25.85 12.06 10.04
CA VAL A 65 -25.22 12.83 11.15
C VAL A 65 -24.05 13.71 10.66
N GLY A 66 -24.17 15.03 10.76
CA GLY A 66 -23.08 15.97 10.44
C GLY A 66 -21.94 15.91 11.47
N ILE A 67 -20.88 15.14 11.17
CA ILE A 67 -19.71 15.00 12.04
C ILE A 67 -18.43 15.40 11.28
N ALA A 68 -17.66 16.28 11.92
CA ALA A 68 -16.36 16.76 11.50
C ALA A 68 -15.32 15.63 11.36
N GLY A 69 -14.60 15.65 10.25
CA GLY A 69 -13.24 15.11 10.06
C GLY A 69 -12.88 13.79 10.75
N THR A 70 -13.12 12.66 10.10
CA THR A 70 -12.29 11.46 10.29
C THR A 70 -11.43 11.29 9.04
N TYR A 71 -10.14 11.63 9.13
CA TYR A 71 -9.19 11.40 8.05
C TYR A 71 -9.01 9.90 7.92
N ARG A 72 -9.69 9.31 6.94
CA ARG A 72 -9.56 7.90 6.63
C ARG A 72 -8.28 7.66 5.89
N GLN A 73 -7.44 6.83 6.49
CA GLN A 73 -6.28 6.27 5.82
C GLN A 73 -6.77 5.34 4.72
N ASN A 74 -6.44 5.69 3.48
CA ASN A 74 -6.67 4.88 2.31
C ASN A 74 -5.35 4.75 1.57
N ASP A 75 -4.49 3.88 2.10
CA ASP A 75 -3.17 3.60 1.56
C ASP A 75 -3.25 2.79 0.27
N SER A 76 -2.45 3.20 -0.70
CA SER A 76 -2.25 2.56 -1.98
C SER A 76 -0.76 2.38 -2.22
N VAL A 77 -0.36 1.18 -2.65
CA VAL A 77 1.00 0.90 -3.08
C VAL A 77 1.03 0.77 -4.59
N ASP A 78 1.85 1.60 -5.22
CA ASP A 78 2.09 1.61 -6.66
C ASP A 78 3.56 1.30 -6.95
N VAL A 79 3.83 0.54 -8.01
CA VAL A 79 5.19 0.16 -8.41
C VAL A 79 5.43 0.55 -9.86
N ALA A 80 6.38 1.44 -10.09
CA ALA A 80 6.81 1.87 -11.41
C ALA A 80 8.06 1.10 -11.85
N TYR A 81 8.04 0.50 -13.04
CA TYR A 81 9.11 -0.37 -13.55
C TYR A 81 9.19 -0.31 -15.08
N GLN A 82 10.18 -0.98 -15.66
CA GLN A 82 10.28 -1.15 -17.11
C GLN A 82 9.83 -2.55 -17.53
N SER A 83 8.97 -2.62 -18.54
CA SER A 83 8.57 -3.87 -19.19
C SER A 83 8.64 -3.72 -20.70
N GLY A 84 9.40 -4.58 -21.37
CA GLY A 84 9.59 -4.51 -22.83
C GLY A 84 10.11 -3.15 -23.32
N GLY A 85 10.98 -2.49 -22.54
CA GLY A 85 11.53 -1.17 -22.86
C GLY A 85 10.58 0.01 -22.64
N LYS A 86 9.37 -0.23 -22.10
CA LYS A 86 8.37 0.82 -21.82
C LYS A 86 8.21 1.03 -20.32
N PRO A 87 8.00 2.28 -19.86
CA PRO A 87 7.63 2.53 -18.47
C PRO A 87 6.21 2.03 -18.20
N VAL A 88 6.05 1.25 -17.14
CA VAL A 88 4.76 0.68 -16.70
C VAL A 88 4.59 0.94 -15.21
N VAL A 89 3.34 1.04 -14.75
CA VAL A 89 2.99 1.17 -13.34
C VAL A 89 2.00 0.07 -12.97
N ALA A 90 2.34 -0.75 -11.97
CA ALA A 90 1.42 -1.63 -11.29
C ALA A 90 0.79 -0.86 -10.12
N ALA A 91 -0.45 -0.41 -10.30
CA ALA A 91 -1.12 0.47 -9.35
C ALA A 91 -2.04 -0.29 -8.39
N LYS A 92 -2.25 0.27 -7.19
CA LYS A 92 -3.17 -0.23 -6.15
C LYS A 92 -2.97 -1.72 -5.86
N LEU A 93 -1.72 -2.09 -5.64
CA LEU A 93 -1.39 -3.48 -5.31
C LEU A 93 -2.08 -3.89 -3.99
N PRO A 94 -2.58 -5.13 -3.89
CA PRO A 94 -3.23 -5.63 -2.69
C PRO A 94 -2.32 -5.56 -1.46
N LEU A 95 -2.89 -5.17 -0.32
CA LEU A 95 -2.19 -5.08 0.96
C LEU A 95 -2.59 -6.28 1.84
N GLU A 96 -1.60 -7.07 2.27
CA GLU A 96 -1.77 -8.21 3.17
C GLU A 96 -1.17 -7.85 4.55
N GLN A 97 -1.97 -7.90 5.63
CA GLN A 97 -1.47 -7.62 7.00
C GLN A 97 -0.71 -8.83 7.56
N ILE A 98 0.34 -8.55 8.34
CA ILE A 98 1.15 -9.57 9.02
C ILE A 98 1.33 -9.29 10.51
#